data_AF-A0A4U0GI38-F1
#
_entry.id   AF-A0A4U0GI38-F1
#
_cell.length_a   1.000
_cell.length_b   1.000
_cell.length_c   1.000
_cell.angle_alpha   90.00
_cell.angle_beta   90.00
_cell.angle_gamma   90.00
#
_symmetry.space_group_name_H-M   'P 1'
#
loop_
_entity.id
_entity.type
_entity.pdbx_description
1 polymer ?
#
loop_
_entity_poly.entity_id
_entity_poly.type
_entity_poly.pdbx_seq_one_letter_code
_entity_poly.pdbx_strand_id
1 'polypeptide(L)'
;MAGQRYSRVYITPMPHGAGPGYDAGADAQLLRRRSHRLSSIWTLMAKPKLSVRSHLWLMADDESLVGPGRIELLETIAETGSIRQAALRMGMSYRAAWNAVDAMNKRTGKVLVTRLAGGRAGGGAVVTEAGLKLIKAFRASEKRHAAYLLKLNARLAELIG
;
A
#
# COMPACT_ATOMS: atom_id res chain seq x y z
N MET A 1 14.64 -49.18 5.06
CA MET A 1 14.08 -47.85 5.38
C MET A 1 14.31 -46.93 4.19
N ALA A 2 13.25 -46.31 3.69
CA ALA A 2 13.19 -45.68 2.38
C ALA A 2 13.94 -44.34 2.31
N GLY A 3 14.89 -44.23 1.39
CA GLY A 3 15.45 -42.96 0.92
C GLY A 3 14.67 -42.51 -0.31
N GLN A 4 13.75 -41.57 -0.16
CA GLN A 4 13.14 -40.89 -1.31
C GLN A 4 13.93 -39.61 -1.61
N ARG A 5 14.68 -39.70 -2.71
CA ARG A 5 15.36 -38.60 -3.39
C ARG A 5 14.30 -37.66 -3.98
N TYR A 6 14.38 -36.37 -3.69
CA TYR A 6 13.65 -35.36 -4.45
C TYR A 6 14.26 -35.26 -5.85
N SER A 7 13.75 -36.03 -6.81
CA SER A 7 13.89 -35.74 -8.23
C SER A 7 12.95 -34.58 -8.57
N ARG A 8 13.47 -33.36 -8.48
CA ARG A 8 12.79 -32.18 -9.02
C ARG A 8 12.93 -32.22 -10.54
N VAL A 9 11.93 -32.81 -11.19
CA VAL A 9 11.82 -32.83 -12.65
C VAL A 9 11.62 -31.39 -13.11
N TYR A 10 12.67 -30.76 -13.63
CA TYR A 10 12.49 -29.58 -14.47
C TYR A 10 11.95 -30.08 -15.80
N ILE A 11 10.69 -29.79 -16.07
CA ILE A 11 10.10 -30.01 -17.39
C ILE A 11 10.72 -28.92 -18.27
N THR A 12 11.80 -29.24 -18.96
CA THR A 12 12.42 -28.33 -19.93
C THR A 12 11.42 -28.10 -21.06
N PRO A 13 11.03 -26.86 -21.39
CA PRO A 13 10.19 -26.63 -22.56
C PRO A 13 11.00 -26.98 -23.80
N MET A 14 10.51 -27.97 -24.57
CA MET A 14 11.10 -28.36 -25.85
C MET A 14 10.90 -27.22 -26.86
N PRO A 15 11.93 -26.76 -27.59
CA PRO A 15 11.74 -25.78 -28.64
C PRO A 15 10.86 -26.37 -29.76
N HIS A 16 9.93 -25.57 -30.28
CA HIS A 16 9.10 -25.96 -31.42
C HIS A 16 10.00 -26.26 -32.64
N GLY A 17 10.03 -27.53 -33.08
CA GLY A 17 10.75 -27.96 -34.27
C GLY A 17 11.74 -29.13 -34.11
N ALA A 18 11.71 -29.90 -33.02
CA ALA A 18 12.57 -31.08 -32.86
C ALA A 18 12.15 -32.20 -33.83
N GLY A 19 12.84 -32.32 -34.96
CA GLY A 19 12.67 -33.40 -35.94
C GLY A 19 13.37 -34.71 -35.53
N PRO A 20 13.17 -35.78 -36.32
CA PRO A 20 13.84 -37.06 -36.10
C PRO A 20 15.36 -36.89 -36.27
N GLY A 21 16.10 -37.09 -35.18
CA GLY A 21 17.55 -36.82 -35.09
C GLY A 21 17.96 -35.93 -33.91
N TYR A 22 17.01 -35.41 -33.14
CA TYR A 22 17.29 -34.70 -31.89
C TYR A 22 17.87 -35.65 -30.83
N ASP A 23 19.17 -35.52 -30.55
CA ASP A 23 19.86 -36.22 -29.46
C ASP A 23 19.81 -35.38 -28.17
N ALA A 24 18.82 -35.70 -27.32
CA ALA A 24 18.63 -35.06 -26.03
C ALA A 24 19.83 -35.20 -25.07
N GLY A 25 20.69 -36.23 -25.27
CA GLY A 25 21.88 -36.46 -24.44
C GLY A 25 23.03 -35.50 -24.77
N ALA A 26 23.26 -35.26 -26.07
CA ALA A 26 24.28 -34.31 -26.54
C ALA A 26 23.91 -32.87 -26.20
N ASP A 27 22.65 -32.47 -26.36
CA ASP A 27 22.17 -31.12 -26.03
C ASP A 27 22.17 -30.85 -24.52
N ALA A 28 21.83 -31.85 -23.71
CA ALA A 28 21.94 -31.74 -22.25
C ALA A 28 23.39 -31.52 -21.78
N GLN A 29 24.38 -32.13 -22.45
CA GLN A 29 25.80 -31.91 -22.18
C GLN A 29 26.31 -30.56 -22.67
N LEU A 30 25.81 -30.07 -23.82
CA LEU A 30 26.12 -28.74 -24.35
C LEU A 30 25.63 -27.62 -23.42
N LEU A 31 24.42 -27.79 -22.89
CA LEU A 31 23.83 -26.91 -21.88
C LEU A 31 24.61 -26.98 -20.56
N ARG A 32 25.07 -28.16 -20.14
CA ARG A 32 25.93 -28.33 -18.95
C ARG A 32 27.29 -27.65 -19.09
N ARG A 33 27.91 -27.70 -20.28
CA ARG A 33 29.20 -27.06 -20.58
C ARG A 33 29.12 -25.53 -20.71
N ARG A 34 27.98 -24.97 -21.15
CA ARG A 34 27.73 -23.51 -21.15
C ARG A 34 27.29 -22.97 -19.79
N SER A 35 26.81 -23.83 -18.89
CA SER A 35 26.28 -23.48 -17.56
C SER A 35 27.35 -23.29 -16.47
N HIS A 36 28.46 -22.63 -16.78
CA HIS A 36 29.32 -22.00 -15.77
C HIS A 36 29.40 -20.48 -15.91
N ARG A 37 28.93 -19.92 -17.04
CA ARG A 37 28.88 -18.46 -17.29
C ARG A 37 27.48 -17.86 -17.17
N LEU A 38 26.45 -18.70 -17.01
CA LEU A 38 25.05 -18.27 -16.90
C LEU A 38 24.52 -18.24 -15.46
N SER A 39 25.20 -18.86 -14.50
CA SER A 39 24.85 -18.76 -13.07
C SER A 39 25.00 -17.32 -12.55
N SER A 40 25.97 -16.58 -13.09
CA SER A 40 26.21 -15.17 -12.80
C SER A 40 25.17 -14.24 -13.44
N ILE A 41 24.60 -14.59 -14.61
CA ILE A 41 23.59 -13.75 -15.29
C ILE A 41 22.24 -13.79 -14.56
N TRP A 42 21.84 -14.92 -14.00
CA TRP A 42 20.63 -14.98 -13.16
C TRP A 42 20.79 -14.23 -11.82
N THR A 43 22.01 -14.19 -11.27
CA THR A 43 22.36 -13.39 -10.08
C THR A 43 22.29 -11.87 -10.36
N LEU A 44 22.49 -11.47 -11.61
CA LEU A 44 22.41 -10.08 -12.09
C LEU A 44 20.99 -9.62 -12.45
N MET A 45 20.00 -10.52 -12.49
CA MET A 45 18.59 -10.13 -12.56
C MET A 45 18.15 -9.60 -11.19
N ALA A 46 18.50 -8.34 -10.92
CA ALA A 46 18.12 -7.50 -9.79
C ALA A 46 17.67 -8.28 -8.53
N LYS A 47 18.61 -8.53 -7.61
CA LYS A 47 18.28 -8.96 -6.24
C LYS A 47 17.08 -8.13 -5.75
N PRO A 48 16.00 -8.74 -5.25
CA PRO A 48 14.84 -7.98 -4.81
C PRO A 48 15.27 -6.98 -3.74
N LYS A 49 14.97 -5.70 -3.96
CA LYS A 49 15.25 -4.65 -2.98
C LYS A 49 14.22 -4.77 -1.86
N LEU A 50 14.57 -5.46 -0.78
CA LEU A 50 13.71 -5.56 0.40
C LEU A 50 13.39 -4.15 0.91
N SER A 51 12.11 -3.89 1.19
CA SER A 51 11.66 -2.64 1.78
C SER A 51 10.49 -2.87 2.73
N VAL A 52 10.49 -2.14 3.83
CA VAL A 52 9.40 -2.07 4.79
C VAL A 52 8.47 -0.95 4.37
N ARG A 53 7.18 -1.29 4.32
CA ARG A 53 6.07 -0.37 4.06
C ARG A 53 5.12 -0.45 5.25
N SER A 54 4.57 0.68 5.68
CA SER A 54 3.52 0.72 6.69
C SER A 54 2.69 1.99 6.55
N HIS A 55 1.45 1.92 7.01
CA HIS A 55 0.55 3.07 7.11
C HIS A 55 0.26 3.37 8.57
N LEU A 56 -0.14 4.60 8.86
CA LEU A 56 -0.45 5.06 10.21
C LEU A 56 -1.96 5.11 10.41
N TRP A 57 -2.42 4.56 11.53
CA TRP A 57 -3.78 4.73 12.05
C TRP A 57 -3.71 5.25 13.48
N LEU A 58 -4.56 6.23 13.79
CA LEU A 58 -4.85 6.61 15.17
C LEU A 58 -5.98 5.74 15.67
N MET A 59 -5.82 5.21 16.88
CA MET A 59 -6.82 4.40 17.57
C MET A 59 -7.45 5.24 18.69
N ALA A 60 -8.73 5.04 18.93
CA ALA A 60 -9.39 5.43 20.17
C ALA A 60 -9.81 4.12 20.82
N ASP A 61 -9.20 3.80 21.96
CA ASP A 61 -9.24 2.48 22.58
C ASP A 61 -8.85 1.39 21.54
N ASP A 62 -9.67 0.35 21.39
CA ASP A 62 -9.42 -0.75 20.46
C ASP A 62 -9.94 -0.48 19.03
N GLU A 63 -10.51 0.69 18.78
CA GLU A 63 -11.12 0.99 17.49
C GLU A 63 -10.33 2.03 16.69
N SER A 64 -10.18 1.80 15.38
CA SER A 64 -9.50 2.76 14.48
C SER A 64 -10.25 4.08 14.42
N LEU A 65 -9.73 5.12 15.06
CA LEU A 65 -10.28 6.46 15.09
C LEU A 65 -10.13 7.16 13.75
N VAL A 66 -8.90 7.26 13.26
CA VAL A 66 -8.54 8.04 12.06
C VAL A 66 -7.46 7.29 11.29
N GLY A 67 -7.67 7.14 9.99
CA GLY A 67 -6.67 6.67 9.04
C GLY A 67 -6.58 7.61 7.84
N PRO A 68 -5.74 7.29 6.83
CA PRO A 68 -5.47 8.15 5.69
C PRO A 68 -6.74 8.64 4.98
N GLY A 69 -7.67 7.73 4.67
CA GLY A 69 -8.91 8.09 3.98
C GLY A 69 -9.87 8.96 4.80
N ARG A 70 -9.83 8.88 6.15
CA ARG A 70 -10.66 9.76 6.99
C ARG A 70 -10.07 11.16 7.11
N ILE A 71 -8.74 11.28 7.12
CA ILE A 71 -8.08 12.59 7.04
C ILE A 71 -8.32 13.24 5.69
N GLU A 72 -8.17 12.48 4.61
CA GLU A 72 -8.43 12.97 3.25
C GLU A 72 -9.87 13.46 3.11
N LEU A 73 -10.85 12.78 3.73
CA LEU A 73 -12.22 13.25 3.77
C LEU A 73 -12.36 14.61 4.47
N LEU A 74 -11.74 14.79 5.63
CA LEU A 74 -11.78 16.06 6.34
C LEU A 74 -11.11 17.18 5.54
N GLU A 75 -9.96 16.92 4.92
CA GLU A 75 -9.25 17.88 4.06
C GLU A 75 -10.12 18.27 2.85
N THR A 76 -10.72 17.29 2.19
CA THR A 76 -11.59 17.55 1.03
C THR A 76 -12.84 18.33 1.43
N ILE A 77 -13.41 18.09 2.62
CA ILE A 77 -14.50 18.90 3.16
C ILE A 77 -14.03 20.34 3.43
N ALA A 78 -12.83 20.52 3.99
CA ALA A 78 -12.27 21.86 4.24
C ALA A 78 -12.07 22.65 2.94
N GLU A 79 -11.63 21.99 1.87
CA GLU A 79 -11.43 22.60 0.55
C GLU A 79 -12.75 22.91 -0.18
N THR A 80 -13.72 22.01 -0.12
CA THR A 80 -14.98 22.14 -0.88
C THR A 80 -16.04 22.93 -0.13
N GLY A 81 -15.96 23.00 1.19
CA GLY A 81 -17.04 23.52 2.02
C GLY A 81 -18.32 22.66 1.95
N SER A 82 -18.24 21.40 1.50
CA SER A 82 -19.40 20.54 1.31
C SER A 82 -19.09 19.05 1.45
N ILE A 83 -19.78 18.37 2.35
CA ILE A 83 -19.68 16.91 2.51
C ILE A 83 -20.11 16.18 1.24
N ARG A 84 -21.09 16.72 0.50
CA ARG A 84 -21.56 16.11 -0.75
C ARG A 84 -20.48 16.19 -1.84
N GLN A 85 -19.85 17.35 -2.02
CA GLN A 85 -18.79 17.50 -3.01
C GLN A 85 -17.55 16.70 -2.63
N ALA A 86 -17.20 16.65 -1.34
CA ALA A 86 -16.12 15.80 -0.86
C ALA A 86 -16.37 14.31 -1.15
N ALA A 87 -17.58 13.82 -0.87
CA ALA A 87 -17.96 12.44 -1.18
C ALA A 87 -17.82 12.13 -2.68
N LEU A 88 -18.28 13.05 -3.54
CA LEU A 88 -18.16 12.92 -5.01
C LEU A 88 -16.69 12.89 -5.45
N ARG A 89 -15.84 13.79 -4.93
CA ARG A 89 -14.40 13.82 -5.25
C ARG A 89 -13.69 12.53 -4.85
N MET A 90 -14.07 11.94 -3.72
CA MET A 90 -13.47 10.70 -3.21
C MET A 90 -14.12 9.44 -3.78
N GLY A 91 -15.08 9.55 -4.72
CA GLY A 91 -15.78 8.40 -5.30
C GLY A 91 -16.59 7.59 -4.28
N MET A 92 -17.03 8.19 -3.17
CA MET A 92 -17.83 7.52 -2.14
C MET A 92 -19.26 8.07 -2.07
N SER A 93 -20.17 7.28 -1.51
CA SER A 93 -21.54 7.76 -1.31
C SER A 93 -21.59 8.86 -0.24
N TYR A 94 -22.53 9.80 -0.38
CA TYR A 94 -22.77 10.82 0.64
C TYR A 94 -23.04 10.22 2.03
N ARG A 95 -23.78 9.10 2.09
CA ARG A 95 -24.04 8.36 3.33
C ARG A 95 -22.75 7.80 3.94
N ALA A 96 -21.84 7.27 3.13
CA ALA A 96 -20.55 6.78 3.62
C ALA A 96 -19.70 7.91 4.19
N ALA A 97 -19.63 9.06 3.52
CA ALA A 97 -18.95 10.24 4.03
C ALA A 97 -19.56 10.72 5.35
N TRP A 98 -20.89 10.75 5.45
CA TRP A 98 -21.58 11.10 6.70
C TRP A 98 -21.28 10.14 7.85
N ASN A 99 -21.36 8.83 7.60
CA ASN A 99 -21.06 7.83 8.60
C ASN A 99 -19.61 7.92 9.08
N ALA A 100 -18.67 8.24 8.19
CA ALA A 100 -17.27 8.45 8.56
C ALA A 100 -17.10 9.66 9.47
N VAL A 101 -17.73 10.80 9.14
CA VAL A 101 -17.70 12.01 9.98
C VAL A 101 -18.34 11.75 11.35
N ASP A 102 -19.52 11.12 11.37
CA ASP A 102 -20.24 10.80 12.61
C ASP A 102 -19.43 9.84 13.51
N ALA A 103 -18.80 8.81 12.92
CA ALA A 103 -17.92 7.91 13.65
C ALA A 103 -16.73 8.65 14.27
N MET A 104 -16.10 9.58 13.55
CA MET A 104 -15.01 10.38 14.10
C MET A 104 -15.49 11.32 15.21
N ASN A 105 -16.66 11.94 15.06
CA ASN A 105 -17.22 12.83 16.09
C ASN A 105 -17.48 12.07 17.39
N LYS A 106 -18.12 10.90 17.31
CA LYS A 106 -18.41 10.04 18.46
C LYS A 106 -17.15 9.65 19.22
N ARG A 107 -16.12 9.21 18.50
CA ARG A 107 -14.88 8.70 19.11
C ARG A 107 -13.96 9.81 19.64
N THR A 108 -13.96 10.99 19.01
CA THR A 108 -13.20 12.13 19.53
C THR A 108 -13.92 12.87 20.65
N GLY A 109 -15.23 12.62 20.84
CA GLY A 109 -16.09 13.41 21.72
C GLY A 109 -16.23 14.87 21.28
N LYS A 110 -15.86 15.21 20.03
CA LYS A 110 -15.83 16.58 19.49
C LYS A 110 -16.50 16.63 18.13
N VAL A 111 -17.17 17.74 17.83
CA VAL A 111 -17.69 17.99 16.48
C VAL A 111 -16.52 18.41 15.59
N LEU A 112 -16.16 17.58 14.61
CA LEU A 112 -15.08 17.85 13.67
C LEU A 112 -15.54 18.61 12.42
N VAL A 113 -16.83 18.49 12.07
CA VAL A 113 -17.45 19.17 10.93
C VAL A 113 -18.80 19.72 11.35
N THR A 114 -19.01 21.02 11.17
CA THR A 114 -20.29 21.69 11.41
C THR A 114 -21.00 21.93 10.09
N ARG A 115 -22.33 21.73 10.07
CA ARG A 115 -23.16 22.11 8.93
C ARG A 115 -23.54 23.59 9.03
N LEU A 116 -23.44 24.32 7.93
CA LEU A 116 -24.04 25.64 7.79
C LEU A 116 -25.51 25.44 7.38
N ALA A 117 -26.45 25.97 8.17
CA ALA A 117 -27.86 25.94 7.82
C ALA A 117 -28.08 26.66 6.48
N GLY A 118 -28.82 26.03 5.57
CA GLY A 118 -28.95 26.47 4.19
C GLY A 118 -30.15 27.40 3.96
N GLY A 119 -29.87 28.58 3.40
CA GLY A 119 -30.80 29.33 2.55
C GLY A 119 -30.71 28.87 1.07
N ARG A 120 -31.13 29.72 0.13
CA ARG A 120 -31.40 29.43 -1.31
C ARG A 120 -30.29 28.68 -2.09
N ALA A 121 -29.05 28.64 -1.61
CA ALA A 121 -27.91 27.97 -2.26
C ALA A 121 -27.58 26.56 -1.70
N GLY A 122 -28.31 26.08 -0.69
CA GLY A 122 -28.06 24.79 -0.04
C GLY A 122 -27.00 24.89 1.07
N GLY A 123 -27.21 24.14 2.16
CA GLY A 123 -26.34 24.16 3.33
C GLY A 123 -24.90 23.73 3.02
N GLY A 124 -23.94 24.39 3.66
CA GLY A 124 -22.51 24.07 3.56
C GLY A 124 -22.02 23.19 4.71
N ALA A 125 -20.73 22.88 4.70
CA ALA A 125 -20.03 22.20 5.78
C ALA A 125 -18.68 22.86 6.01
N VAL A 126 -18.31 23.05 7.28
CA VAL A 126 -17.04 23.65 7.68
C VAL A 126 -16.36 22.71 8.65
N VAL A 127 -15.08 22.43 8.41
CA VAL A 127 -14.24 21.69 9.36
C VAL A 127 -13.97 22.61 10.56
N THR A 128 -14.26 22.12 11.75
CA THR A 128 -14.07 22.89 12.99
C THR A 128 -12.59 23.02 13.33
N GLU A 129 -12.25 23.91 14.28
CA GLU A 129 -10.89 24.01 14.78
C GLU A 129 -10.36 22.67 15.33
N ALA A 130 -11.24 21.87 15.97
CA ALA A 130 -10.89 20.53 16.44
C ALA A 130 -10.54 19.59 15.27
N GLY A 131 -11.31 19.63 14.18
CA GLY A 131 -11.02 18.88 12.95
C GLY A 131 -9.69 19.30 12.31
N LEU A 132 -9.43 20.61 12.22
CA LEU A 132 -8.16 21.12 11.67
C LEU A 132 -6.95 20.72 12.52
N LYS A 133 -7.07 20.76 13.85
CA LYS A 133 -6.02 20.28 14.77
C LYS A 133 -5.75 18.80 14.57
N LEU A 134 -6.79 17.98 14.38
CA LEU A 134 -6.67 16.55 14.13
C LEU A 134 -5.93 16.25 12.81
N ILE A 135 -6.31 16.93 11.71
CA ILE A 135 -5.62 16.84 10.41
C ILE A 135 -4.14 17.15 10.58
N LYS A 136 -3.83 18.29 11.21
CA LYS A 136 -2.44 18.74 11.41
C LYS A 136 -1.63 17.73 12.23
N ALA A 137 -2.21 17.21 13.32
CA ALA A 137 -1.56 16.22 14.17
C ALA A 137 -1.28 14.92 13.42
N PHE A 138 -2.24 14.43 12.63
CA PHE A 138 -2.07 13.22 11.82
C PHE A 138 -0.97 13.39 10.78
N ARG A 139 -1.02 14.46 9.97
CA ARG A 139 -0.02 14.74 8.91
C ARG A 139 1.39 14.91 9.50
N ALA A 140 1.51 15.54 10.66
CA ALA A 140 2.79 15.65 11.35
C ALA A 140 3.34 14.28 11.79
N SER A 141 2.47 13.39 12.29
CA SER A 141 2.86 12.03 12.66
C SER A 141 3.21 11.17 11.45
N GLU A 142 2.44 11.27 10.37
CA GLU A 142 2.71 10.60 9.10
C GLU A 142 4.07 11.01 8.53
N LYS A 143 4.40 12.31 8.56
CA LYS A 143 5.71 12.81 8.12
C LYS A 143 6.86 12.22 8.95
N ARG A 144 6.73 12.18 10.28
CA ARG A 144 7.74 11.57 11.17
C ARG A 144 7.89 10.08 10.91
N HIS A 145 6.77 9.38 10.74
CA HIS A 145 6.73 7.96 10.45
C HIS A 145 7.41 7.63 9.12
N ALA A 146 7.11 8.38 8.06
CA ALA A 146 7.75 8.22 6.76
C ALA A 146 9.27 8.42 6.83
N ALA A 147 9.73 9.45 7.56
CA ALA A 147 11.16 9.67 7.78
C ALA A 147 11.83 8.52 8.54
N TYR A 148 11.14 7.91 9.50
CA TYR A 148 11.64 6.73 10.20
C TYR A 148 11.74 5.50 9.28
N LEU A 149 10.72 5.26 8.45
CA LEU A 149 10.74 4.16 7.48
C LEU A 149 11.87 4.30 6.46
N LEU A 150 12.21 5.52 6.03
CA LEU A 150 13.36 5.75 5.15
C LEU A 150 14.67 5.31 5.83
N LYS A 151 14.87 5.68 7.10
CA LYS A 151 16.06 5.26 7.87
C LYS A 151 16.09 3.74 8.07
N LEU A 152 14.95 3.13 8.39
CA LEU A 152 14.83 1.70 8.56
C LEU A 152 15.17 0.94 7.26
N ASN A 153 14.67 1.42 6.12
CA ASN A 153 14.94 0.83 4.82
C ASN A 153 16.40 1.00 4.39
N ALA A 154 17.05 2.12 4.74
CA ALA A 154 18.48 2.29 4.53
C ALA A 154 19.29 1.27 5.33
N ARG A 155 18.99 1.13 6.63
CA ARG A 155 19.65 0.15 7.51
C ARG A 155 19.43 -1.30 7.06
N LEU A 156 18.23 -1.64 6.58
CA LEU A 156 17.95 -2.97 6.05
C LEU A 156 18.76 -3.27 4.78
N ALA A 157 18.96 -2.26 3.93
CA ALA A 157 19.80 -2.40 2.75
C ALA A 157 21.27 -2.65 3.11
N GLU A 158 21.78 -2.04 4.20
CA GLU A 158 23.14 -2.27 4.69
C GLU A 158 23.35 -3.66 5.30
N LEU A 159 22.32 -4.22 5.96
CA LEU A 159 22.44 -5.51 6.67
C LEU A 159 22.27 -6.73 5.75
N ILE A 160 21.49 -6.59 4.67
CA ILE A 160 21.05 -7.72 3.82
C ILE A 160 21.57 -7.56 2.37
N GLY A 161 22.11 -6.39 2.01
CA GLY A 161 22.71 -6.11 0.71
C GLY A 161 24.14 -6.63 0.59
#